data_AF-A0A1V5XG83-F1
#
_entry.id   AF-A0A1V5XG83-F1
#
_cell.length_a   1.000
_cell.length_b   1.000
_cell.length_c   1.000
_cell.angle_alpha   90.00
_cell.angle_beta   90.00
_cell.angle_gamma   90.00
#
_symmetry.space_group_name_H-M   'P 1'
#
loop_
_entity.id
_entity.type
_entity.pdbx_description
1 polymer ?
#
loop_
_entity_poly.entity_id
_entity_poly.type
_entity_poly.pdbx_seq_one_letter_code
_entity_poly.pdbx_strand_id
1 'polypeptide(L)'
;MLIHLVFKIGRSVLWVSLIALLLGAAGALVRVLPWIVADDVPWSVSFTFFRTLVLASTEVALFIALPLGCALEVVRWTHDGVALTLRSLGVGPYQQAMQAMPVALIVGLFTATVSYPSALIASYPGVVSNSLLDTAASQACRHERAVRVPALPVAWLCSQHQKRLVGWYPAHHPPMGVLTASHARFTPAMDRLELEDVVWVSAPSSTLRARNVVITGVVPGVVAARIPPALRAFAFGSLACLAALGTSFALLRWPLASRPRALVVGTSATLGMLLGNQALTQWSWLGWLVVALLTLCGPIAFAWATRLTWLPITSPGGT
;
A
#
# COMPACT_ATOMS: atom_id res chain seq x y z
N MET A 1 5.58 -16.97 -32.42
CA MET A 1 6.45 -15.87 -31.93
C MET A 1 5.76 -15.01 -30.86
N LEU A 2 4.54 -14.53 -31.10
CA LEU A 2 3.84 -13.58 -30.20
C LEU A 2 3.58 -14.13 -28.78
N ILE A 3 3.18 -15.41 -28.67
CA ILE A 3 2.97 -16.09 -27.38
C ILE A 3 4.25 -16.09 -26.52
N HIS A 4 5.42 -16.30 -27.13
CA HIS A 4 6.69 -16.32 -26.42
C HIS A 4 7.09 -14.94 -25.86
N LEU A 5 6.73 -13.85 -26.56
CA LEU A 5 6.94 -12.48 -26.07
C LEU A 5 6.05 -12.18 -24.87
N VAL A 6 4.79 -12.61 -24.91
CA VAL A 6 3.84 -12.51 -23.79
C VAL A 6 4.38 -13.25 -22.56
N PHE A 7 4.89 -14.47 -22.72
CA PHE A 7 5.50 -15.24 -21.62
C PHE A 7 6.73 -14.55 -21.03
N LYS A 8 7.59 -13.94 -21.85
CA LYS A 8 8.75 -13.18 -21.35
C LYS A 8 8.33 -11.97 -20.51
N ILE A 9 7.34 -11.19 -20.97
CA ILE A 9 6.76 -10.09 -20.20
C ILE A 9 6.19 -10.60 -18.88
N GLY A 10 5.34 -11.63 -18.92
CA GLY A 10 4.73 -12.21 -17.73
C GLY A 10 5.77 -12.67 -16.72
N ARG A 11 6.85 -13.33 -17.16
CA ARG A 11 7.95 -13.77 -16.31
C ARG A 11 8.65 -12.59 -15.62
N SER A 12 8.95 -11.52 -16.35
CA SER A 12 9.63 -10.36 -15.75
C SER A 12 8.74 -9.60 -14.78
N VAL A 13 7.45 -9.43 -15.11
CA VAL A 13 6.47 -8.86 -14.17
C VAL A 13 6.38 -9.72 -12.91
N LEU A 14 6.34 -11.05 -13.04
CA LEU A 14 6.31 -11.96 -11.90
C LEU A 14 7.55 -11.79 -11.01
N TRP A 15 8.76 -11.77 -11.59
CA TRP A 15 9.98 -11.56 -10.80
C TRP A 15 10.01 -10.22 -10.09
N VAL A 16 9.63 -9.13 -10.77
CA VAL A 16 9.59 -7.81 -10.14
C VAL A 16 8.55 -7.79 -9.02
N SER A 17 7.37 -8.41 -9.21
CA SER A 17 6.34 -8.49 -8.18
C SER A 17 6.80 -9.27 -6.96
N LEU A 18 7.51 -10.39 -7.17
CA LEU A 18 8.03 -11.22 -6.10
C LEU A 18 9.08 -10.45 -5.29
N ILE A 19 10.02 -9.78 -5.96
CA ILE A 19 11.06 -8.98 -5.29
C ILE A 19 10.41 -7.83 -4.50
N ALA A 20 9.48 -7.10 -5.10
CA ALA A 20 8.79 -5.99 -4.44
C ALA A 20 7.97 -6.46 -3.24
N LEU A 21 7.31 -7.62 -3.35
CA LEU A 21 6.55 -8.23 -2.26
C LEU A 21 7.48 -8.64 -1.10
N LEU A 22 8.61 -9.28 -1.39
CA LEU A 22 9.58 -9.69 -0.36
C LEU A 22 10.15 -8.48 0.37
N LEU A 23 10.50 -7.41 -0.34
CA LEU A 23 10.96 -6.16 0.27
C LEU A 23 9.86 -5.50 1.12
N GLY A 24 8.62 -5.49 0.64
CA GLY A 24 7.48 -4.98 1.39
C GLY A 24 7.20 -5.79 2.66
N ALA A 25 7.23 -7.12 2.57
CA ALA A 25 7.05 -8.03 3.70
C ALA A 25 8.17 -7.91 4.74
N ALA A 26 9.42 -7.75 4.30
CA ALA A 26 10.55 -7.46 5.19
C ALA A 26 10.35 -6.12 5.90
N GLY A 27 9.93 -5.08 5.19
CA GLY A 27 9.58 -3.79 5.79
C GLY A 27 8.43 -3.88 6.80
N ALA A 28 7.42 -4.70 6.51
CA ALA A 28 6.31 -4.98 7.43
C ALA A 28 6.80 -5.69 8.69
N LEU A 29 7.69 -6.67 8.55
CA LEU A 29 8.28 -7.38 9.68
C LEU A 29 9.09 -6.45 10.59
N VAL A 30 9.93 -5.59 10.01
CA VAL A 30 10.72 -4.59 10.75
C VAL A 30 9.82 -3.67 11.57
N ARG A 31 8.66 -3.27 11.04
CA ARG A 31 7.68 -2.43 11.78
C ARG A 31 7.01 -3.14 12.93
N VAL A 32 6.81 -4.45 12.83
CA VAL A 32 6.13 -5.28 13.86
C VAL A 32 7.13 -5.84 14.87
N LEU A 33 8.43 -5.86 14.53
CA LEU A 33 9.50 -6.36 15.38
C LEU A 33 9.48 -5.82 16.82
N PRO A 34 9.27 -4.51 17.07
CA PRO A 34 9.20 -3.99 18.44
C PRO A 34 8.11 -4.65 19.28
N TRP A 35 7.00 -5.07 18.66
CA TRP A 35 5.89 -5.73 19.35
C TRP A 35 6.10 -7.23 19.51
N ILE A 36 6.92 -7.84 18.65
CA ILE A 36 7.30 -9.25 18.76
C ILE A 36 8.29 -9.45 19.92
N VAL A 37 9.17 -8.47 20.12
CA VAL A 37 10.18 -8.48 21.19
C VAL A 37 9.56 -8.10 22.54
N ALA A 38 8.40 -7.45 22.55
CA ALA A 38 7.70 -7.05 23.78
C ALA A 38 6.94 -8.24 24.38
N ASP A 39 7.32 -8.68 25.58
CA ASP A 39 6.69 -9.80 26.31
C ASP A 39 5.20 -9.57 26.63
N ASP A 40 4.78 -8.30 26.64
CA ASP A 40 3.43 -7.84 26.97
C ASP A 40 2.50 -7.75 25.75
N VAL A 41 2.97 -8.11 24.55
CA VAL A 41 2.16 -8.12 23.32
C VAL A 41 2.10 -9.54 22.74
N PRO A 42 0.94 -10.23 22.81
CA PRO A 42 0.78 -11.57 22.26
C PRO A 42 1.02 -11.61 20.75
N TRP A 43 1.70 -12.68 20.30
CA TRP A 43 1.99 -12.91 18.87
C TRP A 43 0.74 -12.82 17.97
N SER A 44 -0.43 -13.27 18.45
CA SER A 44 -1.69 -13.20 17.68
C SER A 44 -2.11 -11.77 17.33
N VAL A 45 -1.82 -10.80 18.21
CA VAL A 45 -2.14 -9.38 17.98
C VAL A 45 -1.20 -8.83 16.91
N SER A 46 0.11 -9.06 17.08
CA SER A 46 1.15 -8.66 16.11
C SER A 46 0.93 -9.27 14.73
N PHE A 47 0.56 -10.56 14.65
CA PHE A 47 0.30 -11.26 13.39
C PHE A 47 -0.90 -10.68 12.62
N THR A 48 -1.96 -10.28 13.34
CA THR A 48 -3.14 -9.67 12.71
C THR A 48 -2.76 -8.37 12.01
N PHE A 49 -1.95 -7.54 12.66
CA PHE A 49 -1.43 -6.32 12.06
C PHE A 49 -0.45 -6.61 10.91
N PHE A 50 0.48 -7.55 11.09
CA PHE A 50 1.40 -7.99 10.03
C PHE A 50 0.67 -8.40 8.74
N ARG A 51 -0.42 -9.18 8.85
CA ARG A 51 -1.24 -9.60 7.71
C ARG A 51 -1.80 -8.40 6.93
N THR A 52 -2.24 -7.35 7.61
CA THR A 52 -2.74 -6.12 6.94
C THR A 52 -1.62 -5.38 6.21
N LEU A 53 -0.41 -5.32 6.78
CA LEU A 53 0.75 -4.73 6.12
C LEU A 53 1.18 -5.54 4.89
N VAL A 54 1.22 -6.87 4.98
CA VAL A 54 1.54 -7.74 3.84
C VAL A 54 0.53 -7.59 2.72
N LEU A 55 -0.76 -7.47 3.04
CA LEU A 55 -1.79 -7.21 2.03
C LEU A 55 -1.54 -5.88 1.31
N ALA A 56 -1.26 -4.81 2.05
CA ALA A 56 -0.92 -3.50 1.47
C ALA A 56 0.38 -3.58 0.63
N SER A 57 1.39 -4.31 1.10
CA SER A 57 2.62 -4.56 0.33
C SER A 57 2.36 -5.34 -0.95
N THR A 58 1.42 -6.29 -0.94
CA THR A 58 1.04 -7.07 -2.13
C THR A 58 0.37 -6.19 -3.18
N GLU A 59 -0.54 -5.30 -2.76
CA GLU A 59 -1.16 -4.31 -3.64
C GLU A 59 -0.09 -3.44 -4.31
N VAL A 60 0.82 -2.86 -3.52
CA VAL A 60 1.90 -2.00 -4.02
C VAL A 60 2.88 -2.77 -4.92
N ALA A 61 3.22 -4.00 -4.58
CA ALA A 61 4.13 -4.83 -5.36
C ALA A 61 3.59 -5.11 -6.77
N LEU A 62 2.32 -5.49 -6.89
CA LEU A 62 1.67 -5.72 -8.18
C LEU A 62 1.61 -4.44 -9.02
N PHE A 63 1.30 -3.33 -8.35
CA PHE A 63 1.20 -2.01 -8.95
C PHE A 63 2.53 -1.53 -9.56
N ILE A 64 3.63 -1.75 -8.84
CA ILE A 64 4.99 -1.40 -9.27
C ILE A 64 5.50 -2.37 -10.35
N ALA A 65 5.16 -3.65 -10.22
CA ALA A 65 5.70 -4.71 -11.06
C ALA A 65 5.31 -4.59 -12.53
N LEU A 66 4.10 -4.10 -12.81
CA LEU A 66 3.59 -4.06 -14.17
C LEU A 66 4.38 -3.09 -15.08
N PRO A 67 4.48 -1.77 -14.79
CA PRO A 67 5.26 -0.86 -15.62
C PRO A 67 6.76 -1.19 -15.62
N LEU A 68 7.34 -1.63 -14.50
CA LEU A 68 8.76 -1.99 -14.43
C LEU A 68 9.08 -3.28 -15.21
N GLY A 69 8.25 -4.32 -15.07
CA GLY A 69 8.42 -5.58 -15.78
C GLY A 69 8.30 -5.39 -17.29
N CYS A 70 7.32 -4.60 -17.73
CA CYS A 70 7.18 -4.21 -19.14
C CYS A 70 8.39 -3.37 -19.62
N ALA A 71 8.86 -2.41 -18.82
CA ALA A 71 10.03 -1.59 -19.19
C ALA A 71 11.28 -2.45 -19.42
N LEU A 72 11.56 -3.38 -18.52
CA LEU A 72 12.72 -4.27 -18.60
C LEU A 72 12.67 -5.17 -19.84
N GLU A 73 11.50 -5.73 -20.17
CA GLU A 73 11.37 -6.60 -21.34
C GLU A 73 11.37 -5.85 -22.66
N VAL A 74 10.70 -4.69 -22.74
CA VAL A 74 10.71 -3.86 -23.95
C VAL A 74 12.13 -3.42 -24.30
N VAL A 75 12.95 -3.08 -23.29
CA VAL A 75 14.36 -2.74 -23.53
C VAL A 75 15.20 -3.96 -23.92
N ARG A 76 14.89 -5.15 -23.42
CA ARG A 76 15.48 -6.39 -23.96
C ARG A 76 15.13 -6.57 -25.44
N TRP A 77 13.89 -6.32 -25.85
CA TRP A 77 13.49 -6.42 -27.26
C TRP A 77 14.23 -5.43 -28.16
N THR A 78 14.56 -4.24 -27.66
CA THR A 78 15.37 -3.28 -28.41
C THR A 78 16.82 -3.71 -28.52
N HIS A 79 17.40 -4.31 -27.48
CA HIS A 79 18.77 -4.82 -27.50
C HIS A 79 18.92 -6.08 -28.37
N ASP A 80 17.95 -6.99 -28.30
CA ASP A 80 17.95 -8.24 -29.07
C ASP A 80 17.59 -8.02 -30.55
N GLY A 81 17.35 -6.78 -31.00
CA GLY A 81 16.96 -6.45 -32.37
C GLY A 81 15.53 -6.85 -32.74
N VAL A 82 14.76 -7.43 -31.83
CA VAL A 82 13.37 -7.86 -32.04
C VAL A 82 12.47 -6.66 -32.40
N ALA A 83 12.65 -5.53 -31.73
CA ALA A 83 11.85 -4.33 -32.01
C ALA A 83 12.14 -3.76 -33.43
N LEU A 84 13.39 -3.85 -33.89
CA LEU A 84 13.82 -3.39 -35.21
C LEU A 84 13.30 -4.31 -36.32
N THR A 85 13.40 -5.63 -36.13
CA THR A 85 12.86 -6.63 -37.07
C THR A 85 11.34 -6.53 -37.21
N LEU A 86 10.62 -6.30 -36.12
CA LEU A 86 9.18 -6.05 -36.19
C LEU A 86 8.84 -4.76 -36.95
N ARG A 87 9.67 -3.71 -36.84
CA ARG A 87 9.46 -2.47 -37.60
C ARG A 87 9.74 -2.61 -39.08
N SER A 88 10.77 -3.37 -39.48
CA SER A 88 11.04 -3.62 -40.89
C SER A 88 9.91 -4.41 -41.56
N LEU A 89 9.16 -5.20 -40.77
CA LEU A 89 7.93 -5.87 -41.19
C LEU A 89 6.67 -4.97 -41.17
N GLY A 90 6.82 -3.66 -40.90
CA GLY A 90 5.72 -2.69 -40.87
C GLY A 90 4.94 -2.63 -39.56
N VAL A 91 5.34 -3.37 -38.51
CA VAL A 91 4.65 -3.36 -37.21
C VAL A 91 5.08 -2.13 -36.41
N GLY A 92 4.18 -1.16 -36.27
CA GLY A 92 4.42 0.10 -35.55
C GLY A 92 4.60 -0.08 -34.03
N PRO A 93 5.15 0.93 -33.32
CA PRO A 93 5.41 0.86 -31.88
C PRO A 93 4.13 0.68 -31.05
N TYR A 94 3.01 1.22 -31.52
CA TYR A 94 1.70 1.03 -30.88
C TYR A 94 1.26 -0.45 -30.92
N GLN A 95 1.32 -1.09 -32.09
CA GLN A 95 0.96 -2.51 -32.24
C GLN A 95 1.89 -3.43 -31.44
N GLN A 96 3.19 -3.10 -31.37
CA GLN A 96 4.14 -3.82 -30.53
C GLN A 96 3.80 -3.66 -29.03
N ALA A 97 3.45 -2.46 -28.56
CA ALA A 97 3.02 -2.23 -27.18
C ALA A 97 1.73 -2.99 -26.83
N MET A 98 0.79 -3.10 -27.77
CA MET A 98 -0.44 -3.88 -27.57
C MET A 98 -0.19 -5.37 -27.33
N GLN A 99 0.99 -5.91 -27.67
CA GLN A 99 1.35 -7.28 -27.31
C GLN A 99 1.49 -7.49 -25.79
N ALA A 100 1.72 -6.41 -25.02
CA ALA A 100 1.72 -6.46 -23.56
C ALA A 100 0.30 -6.47 -22.95
N MET A 101 -0.74 -6.17 -23.75
CA MET A 101 -2.12 -6.02 -23.27
C MET A 101 -2.66 -7.26 -22.53
N PRO A 102 -2.45 -8.51 -23.00
CA PRO A 102 -2.95 -9.68 -22.26
C PRO A 102 -2.34 -9.80 -20.86
N VAL A 103 -1.02 -9.57 -20.73
CA VAL A 103 -0.35 -9.59 -19.41
C VAL A 103 -0.85 -8.43 -18.54
N ALA A 104 -0.96 -7.24 -19.14
CA ALA A 104 -1.46 -6.06 -18.45
C ALA A 104 -2.88 -6.28 -17.90
N LEU A 105 -3.79 -6.86 -18.70
CA LEU A 105 -5.15 -7.15 -18.27
C LEU A 105 -5.21 -8.20 -17.15
N ILE A 106 -4.46 -9.30 -17.28
CA ILE A 106 -4.44 -10.35 -16.25
C ILE A 106 -3.92 -9.81 -14.93
N VAL A 107 -2.78 -9.12 -14.95
CA VAL A 107 -2.18 -8.56 -13.74
C VAL A 107 -2.97 -7.37 -13.22
N GLY A 108 -3.57 -6.56 -14.08
CA GLY A 108 -4.49 -5.48 -13.72
C GLY A 108 -5.74 -6.00 -13.02
N LEU A 109 -6.32 -7.09 -13.50
CA LEU A 109 -7.43 -7.77 -12.83
C LEU A 109 -6.99 -8.31 -11.46
N PHE A 110 -5.83 -8.97 -11.40
CA PHE A 110 -5.28 -9.45 -10.14
C PHE A 110 -5.03 -8.31 -9.15
N THR A 111 -4.52 -7.17 -9.65
CA THR A 111 -4.31 -5.94 -8.88
C THR A 111 -5.63 -5.40 -8.34
N ALA A 112 -6.70 -5.38 -9.14
CA ALA A 112 -8.03 -4.98 -8.68
C ALA A 112 -8.56 -5.93 -7.59
N THR A 113 -8.38 -7.25 -7.75
CA THR A 113 -8.81 -8.23 -6.74
C THR A 113 -8.08 -8.08 -5.41
N VAL A 114 -6.77 -7.79 -5.43
CA VAL A 114 -5.97 -7.56 -4.22
C VAL A 114 -6.22 -6.17 -3.63
N SER A 115 -6.48 -5.17 -4.48
CA SER A 115 -6.79 -3.80 -4.05
C SER A 115 -8.13 -3.71 -3.34
N TYR A 116 -9.12 -4.53 -3.69
CA TYR A 116 -10.44 -4.51 -3.04
C TYR A 116 -10.40 -4.71 -1.51
N PRO A 117 -9.79 -5.78 -0.95
CA PRO A 117 -9.70 -5.95 0.50
C PRO A 117 -8.83 -4.87 1.16
N SER A 118 -7.78 -4.40 0.48
CA SER A 118 -6.97 -3.27 0.96
C SER A 118 -7.78 -1.98 1.04
N ALA A 119 -8.61 -1.71 0.04
CA ALA A 119 -9.50 -0.57 -0.03
C ALA A 119 -10.60 -0.64 1.04
N LEU A 120 -11.15 -1.83 1.32
CA LEU A 120 -12.08 -2.03 2.42
C LEU A 120 -11.46 -1.65 3.77
N ILE A 121 -10.23 -2.09 4.04
CA ILE A 121 -9.50 -1.73 5.25
C ILE A 121 -9.24 -0.22 5.31
N ALA A 122 -8.89 0.40 4.17
CA ALA A 122 -8.66 1.85 4.11
C ALA A 122 -9.94 2.69 4.28
N SER A 123 -11.10 2.17 3.86
CA SER A 123 -12.41 2.82 4.08
C SER A 123 -12.93 2.62 5.50
N TYR A 124 -12.56 1.52 6.16
CA TYR A 124 -13.02 1.19 7.51
C TYR A 124 -11.85 0.81 8.44
N PRO A 125 -10.90 1.72 8.70
CA PRO A 125 -9.71 1.41 9.50
C PRO A 125 -10.07 0.97 10.94
N GLY A 126 -11.21 1.44 11.47
CA GLY A 126 -11.67 1.07 12.80
C GLY A 126 -11.99 -0.42 12.95
N VAL A 127 -12.34 -1.12 11.87
CA VAL A 127 -12.62 -2.57 11.92
C VAL A 127 -11.36 -3.35 12.29
N VAL A 128 -10.20 -2.96 11.74
CA VAL A 128 -8.92 -3.59 12.07
C VAL A 128 -8.53 -3.27 13.51
N SER A 129 -8.66 -2.00 13.92
CA SER A 129 -8.37 -1.58 15.29
C SER A 129 -9.26 -2.29 16.33
N ASN A 130 -10.54 -2.48 16.03
CA ASN A 130 -11.46 -3.25 16.87
C ASN A 130 -11.07 -4.72 16.94
N SER A 131 -10.71 -5.34 15.82
CA SER A 131 -10.21 -6.71 15.81
C SER A 131 -8.95 -6.88 16.67
N LEU A 132 -8.06 -5.88 16.70
CA LEU A 132 -6.88 -5.89 17.57
C LEU A 132 -7.26 -5.72 19.05
N LEU A 133 -8.19 -4.82 19.36
CA LEU A 133 -8.72 -4.64 20.72
C LEU A 133 -9.38 -5.91 21.24
N ASP A 134 -10.23 -6.55 20.44
CA ASP A 134 -10.92 -7.78 20.81
C ASP A 134 -9.96 -8.95 20.98
N THR A 135 -8.98 -9.08 20.09
CA THR A 135 -7.93 -10.11 20.20
C THR A 135 -7.11 -9.90 21.47
N ALA A 136 -6.66 -8.66 21.73
CA ALA A 136 -5.91 -8.31 22.94
C ALA A 136 -6.73 -8.59 24.22
N ALA A 137 -8.01 -8.19 24.25
CA ALA A 137 -8.89 -8.44 25.38
C ALA A 137 -9.08 -9.94 25.66
N SER A 138 -9.29 -10.74 24.61
CA SER A 138 -9.44 -12.20 24.75
C SER A 138 -8.15 -12.86 25.26
N GLN A 139 -6.98 -12.39 24.79
CA GLN A 139 -5.69 -12.92 25.23
C GLN A 139 -5.36 -12.54 26.68
N ALA A 140 -5.73 -11.32 27.10
CA ALA A 140 -5.56 -10.86 28.48
C ALA A 140 -6.30 -11.76 29.47
N CYS A 141 -7.55 -12.13 29.16
CA CYS A 141 -8.33 -13.03 30.02
C CYS A 141 -7.88 -14.49 29.94
N ARG A 142 -7.43 -14.98 28.78
CA ARG A 142 -6.93 -16.36 28.65
C ARG A 142 -5.66 -16.62 29.47
N HIS A 143 -4.80 -15.62 29.60
CA HIS A 143 -3.51 -15.75 30.27
C HIS A 143 -3.47 -15.06 31.64
N GLU A 144 -4.58 -14.46 32.09
CA GLU A 144 -4.69 -13.67 33.32
C GLU A 144 -3.55 -12.63 33.48
N ARG A 145 -3.18 -12.00 32.37
CA ARG A 145 -2.05 -11.06 32.30
C ARG A 145 -2.47 -9.76 31.62
N ALA A 146 -1.77 -8.69 31.99
CA ALA A 146 -1.88 -7.42 31.29
C ALA A 146 -1.37 -7.57 29.86
N VAL A 147 -2.20 -7.22 28.88
CA VAL A 147 -1.83 -7.23 27.46
C VAL A 147 -1.88 -5.81 26.93
N ARG A 148 -0.75 -5.28 26.45
CA ARG A 148 -0.75 -3.95 25.83
C ARG A 148 -1.36 -4.00 24.44
N VAL A 149 -2.10 -2.95 24.10
CA VAL A 149 -2.66 -2.77 22.76
C VAL A 149 -1.64 -1.99 21.92
N PRO A 150 -1.18 -2.52 20.78
CA PRO A 150 -0.23 -1.79 19.94
C PRO A 150 -0.73 -0.41 19.50
N ALA A 151 0.20 0.54 19.42
CA ALA A 151 -0.03 1.94 18.99
C ALA A 151 -0.98 2.78 19.88
N LEU A 152 -1.47 2.23 20.99
CA LEU A 152 -2.30 2.94 21.95
C LEU A 152 -1.66 2.86 23.35
N PRO A 153 -1.67 3.93 24.15
CA PRO A 153 -1.14 3.91 25.52
C PRO A 153 -2.13 3.25 26.49
N VAL A 154 -2.64 2.08 26.13
CA VAL A 154 -3.66 1.32 26.86
C VAL A 154 -3.30 -0.15 26.94
N ALA A 155 -3.78 -0.82 27.99
CA ALA A 155 -3.63 -2.24 28.20
C ALA A 155 -4.96 -2.86 28.64
N TRP A 156 -5.23 -4.07 28.19
CA TRP A 156 -6.32 -4.88 28.72
C TRP A 156 -5.84 -5.62 29.95
N LEU A 157 -6.57 -5.47 31.05
CA LEU A 157 -6.46 -6.27 32.26
C LEU A 157 -7.66 -7.20 32.33
N CYS A 158 -7.48 -8.38 32.93
CA CYS A 158 -8.58 -9.25 33.28
C CYS A 158 -8.55 -9.49 34.79
N SER A 159 -9.65 -9.17 35.48
CA SER A 159 -9.81 -9.44 36.90
C SER A 159 -11.17 -10.09 37.11
N GLN A 160 -11.21 -11.23 37.83
CA GLN A 160 -12.44 -11.96 38.11
C GLN A 160 -13.27 -12.24 36.83
N HIS A 161 -12.61 -12.64 35.74
CA HIS A 161 -13.22 -12.88 34.42
C HIS A 161 -13.85 -11.64 33.75
N GLN A 162 -13.65 -10.44 34.31
CA GLN A 162 -14.05 -9.18 33.69
C GLN A 162 -12.85 -8.51 33.03
N LYS A 163 -12.99 -8.24 31.72
CA LYS A 163 -12.03 -7.45 30.95
C LYS A 163 -12.20 -5.97 31.27
N ARG A 164 -11.10 -5.30 31.58
CA ARG A 164 -11.02 -3.86 31.82
C ARG A 164 -9.89 -3.26 31.00
N LEU A 165 -10.21 -2.30 30.15
CA LEU A 165 -9.21 -1.50 29.47
C LEU A 165 -8.69 -0.46 30.47
N VAL A 166 -7.38 -0.34 30.61
CA VAL A 166 -6.72 0.64 31.47
C VAL A 166 -5.73 1.43 30.64
N GLY A 167 -5.71 2.75 30.81
CA GLY A 167 -4.74 3.60 30.13
C GLY A 167 -4.71 5.01 30.67
N TRP A 168 -3.86 5.82 30.05
CA TRP A 168 -3.67 7.21 30.42
C TRP A 168 -4.33 8.10 29.37
N TYR A 169 -5.13 9.07 29.82
CA TYR A 169 -5.75 10.05 28.93
C TYR A 169 -5.70 11.47 29.54
N PRO A 170 -5.36 12.52 28.77
CA PRO A 170 -4.82 12.46 27.41
C PRO A 170 -3.45 11.78 27.36
N ALA A 171 -3.09 11.21 26.20
CA ALA A 171 -1.81 10.54 25.99
C ALA A 171 -0.59 11.47 26.10
N HIS A 172 -0.81 12.79 26.04
CA HIS A 172 0.22 13.81 26.11
C HIS A 172 0.54 14.17 27.56
N HIS A 173 1.81 14.44 27.84
CA HIS A 173 2.26 14.85 29.17
C HIS A 173 1.85 16.30 29.49
N PRO A 174 1.44 16.59 30.74
CA PRO A 174 1.26 15.64 31.85
C PRO A 174 -0.06 14.84 31.74
N PRO A 175 -0.06 13.52 32.05
CA PRO A 175 -1.29 12.74 32.08
C PRO A 175 -2.20 13.23 33.21
N MET A 176 -3.46 13.52 32.89
CA MET A 176 -4.42 14.08 33.85
C MET A 176 -5.10 13.01 34.74
N GLY A 177 -4.95 11.73 34.41
CA GLY A 177 -5.53 10.65 35.21
C GLY A 177 -5.40 9.27 34.58
N VAL A 178 -5.79 8.27 35.36
CA VAL A 178 -5.94 6.89 34.91
C VAL A 178 -7.38 6.69 34.47
N LEU A 179 -7.57 6.23 33.24
CA LEU A 179 -8.87 5.88 32.67
C LEU A 179 -9.01 4.36 32.67
N THR A 180 -10.15 3.87 33.15
CA THR A 180 -10.54 2.47 33.04
C THR A 180 -11.89 2.36 32.33
N ALA A 181 -12.10 1.36 31.49
CA ALA A 181 -13.35 1.11 30.77
C ALA A 181 -13.66 -0.40 30.71
N SER A 182 -14.94 -0.79 30.67
CA SER A 182 -15.36 -2.19 30.50
C SER A 182 -15.33 -2.62 29.03
N HIS A 183 -15.70 -1.71 28.14
CA HIS A 183 -15.70 -1.90 26.70
C HIS A 183 -15.08 -0.71 26.00
N ALA A 184 -14.42 -0.98 24.88
CA ALA A 184 -13.78 0.03 24.05
C ALA A 184 -13.91 -0.36 22.59
N ARG A 185 -14.40 0.57 21.77
CA ARG A 185 -14.65 0.35 20.35
C ARG A 185 -14.37 1.61 19.55
N PHE A 186 -13.58 1.49 18.50
CA PHE A 186 -13.48 2.52 17.48
C PHE A 186 -14.69 2.50 16.57
N THR A 187 -15.18 3.69 16.20
CA THR A 187 -16.09 3.82 15.07
C THR A 187 -15.47 3.23 13.81
N PRO A 188 -16.25 2.76 12.82
CA PRO A 188 -15.69 2.20 11.58
C PRO A 188 -14.70 3.12 10.86
N ALA A 189 -14.94 4.45 10.91
CA ALA A 189 -14.08 5.47 10.33
C ALA A 189 -12.86 5.84 11.21
N MET A 190 -12.77 5.31 12.44
CA MET A 190 -11.71 5.58 13.42
C MET A 190 -11.64 7.06 13.88
N ASP A 191 -12.71 7.82 13.69
CA ASP A 191 -12.82 9.23 14.12
C ASP A 191 -13.13 9.37 15.62
N ARG A 192 -13.75 8.34 16.21
CA ARG A 192 -14.12 8.31 17.63
C ARG A 192 -13.78 6.98 18.27
N LEU A 193 -13.45 7.03 19.55
CA LEU A 193 -13.34 5.89 20.44
C LEU A 193 -14.50 5.96 21.42
N GLU A 194 -15.39 4.98 21.34
CA GLU A 194 -16.51 4.78 22.23
C GLU A 194 -16.06 3.89 23.39
N LEU A 195 -16.28 4.35 24.61
CA LEU A 195 -15.91 3.67 25.84
C LEU A 195 -17.16 3.51 26.71
N GLU A 196 -17.31 2.33 27.31
CA GLU A 196 -18.43 2.02 28.22
C GLU A 196 -17.94 1.77 29.65
N ASP A 197 -18.79 2.10 30.62
CA ASP A 197 -18.55 2.05 32.07
C ASP A 197 -17.18 2.62 32.47
N VAL A 198 -16.95 3.86 32.05
CA VAL A 198 -15.69 4.54 32.28
C VAL A 198 -15.59 5.00 33.73
N VAL A 199 -14.45 4.68 34.35
CA VAL A 199 -14.02 5.26 35.62
C VAL A 199 -12.72 6.00 35.35
N TRP A 200 -12.78 7.32 35.50
CA TRP A 200 -11.63 8.20 35.44
C TRP A 200 -11.19 8.53 36.86
N VAL A 201 -9.92 8.32 37.15
CA VAL A 201 -9.30 8.69 38.43
C VAL A 201 -8.31 9.82 38.17
N SER A 202 -8.65 11.03 38.59
CA SER A 202 -7.81 12.23 38.48
C SER A 202 -7.17 12.55 39.82
N ALA A 203 -5.94 13.07 39.80
CA ALA A 203 -5.30 13.61 41.00
C ALA A 203 -5.82 15.05 41.27
N PRO A 204 -6.18 15.43 42.51
CA PRO A 204 -6.11 14.66 43.75
C PRO A 204 -7.48 14.04 44.09
N SER A 205 -7.66 12.75 43.83
CA SER A 205 -8.76 11.88 44.31
C SER A 205 -10.17 12.06 43.72
N SER A 206 -10.38 12.83 42.65
CA SER A 206 -11.70 12.85 42.01
C SER A 206 -11.90 11.61 41.11
N THR A 207 -12.92 10.82 41.45
CA THR A 207 -13.38 9.70 40.63
C THR A 207 -14.60 10.13 39.84
N LEU A 208 -14.48 10.17 38.52
CA LEU A 208 -15.61 10.42 37.63
C LEU A 208 -16.05 9.10 37.01
N ARG A 209 -17.31 8.73 37.23
CA ARG A 209 -17.93 7.55 36.63
C ARG A 209 -18.90 8.00 35.55
N ALA A 210 -18.69 7.53 34.33
CA ALA A 210 -19.54 7.83 33.19
C ALA A 210 -19.95 6.51 32.52
N ARG A 211 -21.22 6.40 32.14
CA ARG A 211 -21.70 5.18 31.48
C ARG A 211 -21.16 5.05 30.07
N ASN A 212 -21.23 6.13 29.29
CA ASN A 212 -20.75 6.19 27.91
C ASN A 212 -19.86 7.42 27.76
N VAL A 213 -18.64 7.23 27.27
CA VAL A 213 -17.70 8.31 26.94
C VAL A 213 -17.31 8.16 25.49
N VAL A 214 -17.42 9.24 24.73
CA VAL A 214 -16.97 9.29 23.34
C VAL A 214 -15.79 10.21 23.26
N ILE A 215 -14.63 9.67 22.90
CA ILE A 215 -13.42 10.45 22.66
C ILE A 215 -13.31 10.68 21.15
N THR A 216 -13.37 11.92 20.71
CA THR A 216 -13.21 12.31 19.31
C THR A 216 -11.75 12.69 19.00
N GLY A 217 -11.27 12.41 17.80
CA GLY A 217 -9.94 12.87 17.36
C GLY A 217 -8.77 12.08 17.95
N VAL A 218 -9.01 10.80 18.29
CA VAL A 218 -8.02 9.92 18.96
C VAL A 218 -6.78 9.70 18.10
N VAL A 219 -6.92 9.67 16.77
CA VAL A 219 -5.80 9.44 15.85
C VAL A 219 -5.73 10.56 14.83
N PRO A 220 -4.94 11.62 15.08
CA PRO A 220 -4.80 12.71 14.12
C PRO A 220 -4.18 12.18 12.82
N GLY A 221 -4.85 12.41 11.69
CA GLY A 221 -4.34 12.10 10.36
C GLY A 221 -4.80 10.77 9.75
N VAL A 222 -5.52 9.92 10.48
CA VAL A 222 -6.20 8.76 9.87
C VAL A 222 -7.56 9.23 9.35
N VAL A 223 -7.66 9.36 8.03
CA VAL A 223 -8.91 9.71 7.36
C VAL A 223 -9.38 8.49 6.57
N ALA A 224 -10.60 8.04 6.87
CA ALA A 224 -11.24 6.99 6.10
C ALA A 224 -11.33 7.38 4.61
N ALA A 225 -10.97 6.45 3.73
CA ALA A 225 -11.07 6.68 2.30
C ALA A 225 -12.54 6.93 1.89
N ARG A 226 -12.79 8.08 1.25
CA ARG A 226 -14.13 8.49 0.80
C ARG A 226 -14.60 7.77 -0.47
N ILE A 227 -13.67 7.15 -1.19
CA ILE A 227 -13.94 6.45 -2.45
C ILE A 227 -14.48 5.05 -2.15
N PRO A 228 -15.55 4.60 -2.83
CA PRO A 228 -16.04 3.24 -2.71
C PRO A 228 -14.93 2.21 -3.02
N PRO A 229 -14.76 1.16 -2.20
CA PRO A 229 -13.68 0.17 -2.37
C PRO A 229 -13.62 -0.46 -3.76
N ALA A 230 -14.78 -0.77 -4.36
CA ALA A 230 -14.86 -1.32 -5.71
C ALA A 230 -14.34 -0.36 -6.79
N LEU A 231 -14.66 0.94 -6.67
CA LEU A 231 -14.21 1.96 -7.61
C LEU A 231 -12.70 2.16 -7.51
N ARG A 232 -12.15 2.20 -6.28
CA ARG A 232 -10.70 2.27 -6.06
C ARG A 232 -10.00 1.05 -6.68
N ALA A 233 -10.49 -0.15 -6.40
CA ALA A 233 -9.91 -1.39 -6.92
C ALA A 233 -9.89 -1.42 -8.45
N PHE A 234 -11.02 -1.11 -9.10
CA PHE A 234 -11.12 -1.06 -10.55
C PHE A 234 -10.17 -0.04 -11.14
N ALA A 235 -10.13 1.15 -10.57
CA ALA A 235 -9.30 2.22 -11.08
C ALA A 235 -7.80 1.96 -10.87
N PHE A 236 -7.40 1.27 -9.80
CA PHE A 236 -6.01 0.85 -9.61
C PHE A 236 -5.61 -0.19 -10.65
N GLY A 237 -6.48 -1.17 -10.94
CA GLY A 237 -6.26 -2.15 -12.00
C GLY A 237 -6.15 -1.50 -13.39
N SER A 238 -7.04 -0.55 -13.71
CA SER A 238 -7.02 0.14 -15.01
C SER A 238 -5.83 1.08 -15.16
N LEU A 239 -5.47 1.84 -14.12
CA LEU A 239 -4.28 2.68 -14.10
C LEU A 239 -3.02 1.82 -14.28
N ALA A 240 -2.94 0.65 -13.63
CA ALA A 240 -1.78 -0.25 -13.80
C ALA A 240 -1.63 -0.68 -15.26
N CYS A 241 -2.74 -1.06 -15.90
CA CYS A 241 -2.76 -1.39 -17.33
C CYS A 241 -2.28 -0.22 -18.19
N LEU A 242 -2.81 0.98 -17.94
CA LEU A 242 -2.44 2.19 -18.69
C LEU A 242 -0.98 2.57 -18.49
N ALA A 243 -0.47 2.48 -17.27
CA ALA A 243 0.94 2.73 -16.97
C ALA A 243 1.84 1.74 -17.73
N ALA A 244 1.49 0.44 -17.74
CA ALA A 244 2.25 -0.58 -18.43
C ALA A 244 2.28 -0.39 -19.96
N LEU A 245 1.13 -0.07 -20.55
CA LEU A 245 1.00 0.21 -21.98
C LEU A 245 1.72 1.52 -22.35
N GLY A 246 1.57 2.56 -21.54
CA GLY A 246 2.23 3.86 -21.72
C GLY A 246 3.76 3.74 -21.64
N THR A 247 4.27 3.03 -20.64
CA THR A 247 5.71 2.73 -20.51
C THR A 247 6.23 1.92 -21.69
N SER A 248 5.50 0.88 -22.12
CA SER A 248 5.89 0.06 -23.28
C SER A 248 5.92 0.90 -24.56
N PHE A 249 4.88 1.71 -24.80
CA PHE A 249 4.79 2.60 -25.94
C PHE A 249 5.91 3.64 -25.94
N ALA A 250 6.20 4.27 -24.80
CA ALA A 250 7.24 5.29 -24.68
C ALA A 250 8.63 4.72 -25.00
N LEU A 251 8.97 3.56 -24.45
CA LEU A 251 10.26 2.90 -24.67
C LEU A 251 10.41 2.35 -26.09
N LEU A 252 9.31 1.90 -26.71
CA LEU A 252 9.33 1.53 -28.12
C LEU A 252 9.48 2.78 -28.98
N ARG A 253 8.66 3.82 -28.78
CA ARG A 253 8.71 5.05 -29.59
C ARG A 253 10.06 5.73 -29.54
N TRP A 254 10.71 5.69 -28.38
CA TRP A 254 12.02 6.28 -28.12
C TRP A 254 12.95 5.23 -27.49
N PRO A 255 13.58 4.37 -28.31
CA PRO A 255 14.45 3.32 -27.81
C PRO A 255 15.61 3.93 -27.03
N LEU A 256 15.83 3.41 -25.82
CA LEU A 256 16.90 3.84 -24.92
C LEU A 256 18.06 2.87 -25.04
N ALA A 257 19.28 3.40 -25.10
CA ALA A 257 20.49 2.58 -25.20
C ALA A 257 20.86 1.86 -23.88
N SER A 258 20.23 2.20 -22.75
CA SER A 258 20.62 1.67 -21.44
C SER A 258 19.44 1.22 -20.57
N ARG A 259 19.62 0.04 -19.97
CA ARG A 259 18.72 -0.54 -18.95
C ARG A 259 18.40 0.38 -17.77
N PRO A 260 19.35 1.14 -17.17
CA PRO A 260 19.02 2.04 -16.07
C PRO A 260 18.06 3.16 -16.48
N ARG A 261 18.17 3.71 -17.69
CA ARG A 261 17.23 4.75 -18.17
C ARG A 261 15.82 4.17 -18.35
N ALA A 262 15.72 2.92 -18.79
CA ALA A 262 14.43 2.22 -18.88
C ALA A 262 13.75 2.04 -17.53
N LEU A 263 14.53 1.70 -16.50
CA LEU A 263 14.03 1.63 -15.12
C LEU A 263 13.51 2.99 -14.67
N VAL A 264 14.22 4.09 -14.94
CA VAL A 264 13.74 5.44 -14.61
C VAL A 264 12.38 5.74 -15.27
N VAL A 265 12.22 5.41 -16.55
CA VAL A 265 10.93 5.57 -17.26
C VAL A 265 9.83 4.68 -16.69
N GLY A 266 10.15 3.45 -16.28
CA GLY A 266 9.20 2.58 -15.58
C GLY A 266 8.81 3.12 -14.21
N THR A 267 9.78 3.64 -13.45
CA THR A 267 9.52 4.21 -12.12
C THR A 267 8.70 5.49 -12.16
N SER A 268 8.82 6.33 -13.20
CA SER A 268 8.02 7.55 -13.30
C SER A 268 6.52 7.24 -13.40
N ALA A 269 6.15 6.16 -14.09
CA ALA A 269 4.79 5.64 -14.10
C ALA A 269 4.35 5.30 -12.66
N THR A 270 5.15 4.49 -11.94
CA THR A 270 4.83 4.08 -10.56
C THR A 270 4.70 5.26 -9.59
N LEU A 271 5.54 6.28 -9.74
CA LEU A 271 5.46 7.51 -8.94
C LEU A 271 4.18 8.27 -9.19
N GLY A 272 3.79 8.45 -10.46
CA GLY A 272 2.52 9.08 -10.82
C GLY A 272 1.33 8.35 -10.20
N MET A 273 1.40 7.02 -10.12
CA MET A 273 0.33 6.23 -9.52
C MET A 273 0.33 6.30 -7.98
N LEU A 274 1.50 6.28 -7.33
CA LEU A 274 1.62 6.40 -5.87
C LEU A 274 1.20 7.79 -5.37
N LEU A 275 1.61 8.84 -6.06
CA LEU A 275 1.12 10.20 -5.84
C LEU A 275 -0.40 10.26 -6.05
N GLY A 276 -0.88 9.51 -7.04
CA GLY A 276 -2.30 9.38 -7.27
C GLY A 276 -3.06 8.72 -6.14
N ASN A 277 -2.54 7.68 -5.51
CA ASN A 277 -3.17 7.07 -4.33
C ASN A 277 -3.40 8.11 -3.21
N GLN A 278 -2.40 8.96 -2.95
CA GLN A 278 -2.53 10.03 -1.96
C GLN A 278 -3.50 11.13 -2.39
N ALA A 279 -3.48 11.51 -3.67
CA ALA A 279 -4.43 12.50 -4.20
C ALA A 279 -5.86 11.96 -4.13
N LEU A 280 -6.08 10.69 -4.46
CA LEU A 280 -7.40 10.06 -4.51
C LEU A 280 -8.06 9.94 -3.13
N THR A 281 -7.28 9.75 -2.06
CA THR A 281 -7.86 9.75 -0.72
C THR A 281 -8.34 11.15 -0.28
N GLN A 282 -7.86 12.22 -0.91
CA GLN A 282 -8.15 13.61 -0.50
C GLN A 282 -8.95 14.43 -1.52
N TRP A 283 -8.88 14.13 -2.81
CA TRP A 283 -9.38 15.00 -3.89
C TRP A 283 -10.69 14.51 -4.53
N SER A 284 -11.38 15.45 -5.16
CA SER A 284 -12.58 15.25 -5.97
C SER A 284 -12.29 14.46 -7.25
N TRP A 285 -13.32 14.19 -8.05
CA TRP A 285 -13.23 13.47 -9.33
C TRP A 285 -12.12 13.96 -10.28
N LEU A 286 -11.75 15.24 -10.22
CA LEU A 286 -10.64 15.83 -10.98
C LEU A 286 -9.29 15.19 -10.65
N GLY A 287 -9.10 14.71 -9.41
CA GLY A 287 -7.90 13.97 -9.01
C GLY A 287 -7.68 12.74 -9.89
N TRP A 288 -8.73 12.00 -10.28
CA TRP A 288 -8.59 10.85 -11.17
C TRP A 288 -7.99 11.21 -12.53
N LEU A 289 -8.41 12.34 -13.11
CA LEU A 289 -7.87 12.79 -14.40
C LEU A 289 -6.41 13.17 -14.27
N VAL A 290 -6.02 13.88 -13.20
CA VAL A 290 -4.63 14.23 -12.94
C VAL A 290 -3.78 12.98 -12.78
N VAL A 291 -4.27 11.96 -12.06
CA VAL A 291 -3.56 10.69 -11.88
C VAL A 291 -3.45 9.93 -13.19
N ALA A 292 -4.53 9.79 -13.96
CA ALA A 292 -4.50 9.14 -15.26
C ALA A 292 -3.52 9.84 -16.22
N LEU A 293 -3.49 11.18 -16.21
CA LEU A 293 -2.54 11.97 -16.98
C LEU A 293 -1.10 11.77 -16.50
N LEU A 294 -0.82 11.83 -15.21
CA LEU A 294 0.54 11.63 -14.68
C LEU A 294 1.07 10.21 -14.95
N THR A 295 0.19 9.21 -14.86
CA THR A 295 0.56 7.80 -15.07
C THR A 295 0.79 7.48 -16.54
N LEU A 296 0.02 8.07 -17.45
CA LEU A 296 0.19 7.91 -18.89
C LEU A 296 1.31 8.80 -19.45
N CYS A 297 1.32 10.08 -19.10
CA CYS A 297 2.23 11.08 -19.64
C CYS A 297 3.59 11.09 -18.94
N GLY A 298 3.69 10.62 -17.69
CA GLY A 298 4.96 10.53 -16.95
C GLY A 298 6.03 9.73 -17.71
N PRO A 299 5.76 8.48 -18.11
CA PRO A 299 6.69 7.69 -18.92
C PRO A 299 7.06 8.35 -20.25
N ILE A 300 6.08 9.00 -20.90
CA ILE A 300 6.27 9.69 -22.18
C ILE A 300 7.21 10.89 -22.01
N ALA A 301 6.93 11.75 -21.02
CA ALA A 301 7.72 12.93 -20.71
C ALA A 301 9.15 12.56 -20.28
N PHE A 302 9.32 11.53 -19.45
CA PHE A 302 10.65 11.06 -19.05
C PHE A 302 11.41 10.43 -20.20
N ALA A 303 10.78 9.57 -21.01
CA ALA A 303 11.42 9.01 -22.20
C ALA A 303 11.85 10.10 -23.18
N TRP A 304 11.01 11.12 -23.39
CA TRP A 304 11.35 12.29 -24.20
C TRP A 304 12.48 13.11 -23.59
N ALA A 305 12.44 13.41 -22.29
CA ALA A 305 13.47 14.18 -21.60
C ALA A 305 14.84 13.49 -21.64
N THR A 306 14.88 12.15 -21.55
CA THR A 306 16.14 11.39 -21.66
C THR A 306 16.78 11.48 -23.04
N ARG A 307 16.09 11.97 -24.08
CA ARG A 307 16.71 12.35 -25.36
C ARG A 307 17.43 13.69 -25.30
N LEU A 308 16.92 14.64 -24.54
CA LEU A 308 17.45 16.01 -24.46
C LEU A 308 18.64 16.11 -23.50
N THR A 309 18.67 15.25 -22.48
CA THR A 309 19.77 15.25 -21.52
C THR A 309 21.04 14.69 -22.15
N TRP A 310 22.05 15.54 -22.26
CA TRP A 310 23.48 15.29 -22.51
C TRP A 310 24.13 14.38 -21.44
N LEU A 311 23.40 13.42 -20.87
CA LEU A 311 23.99 12.43 -19.97
C LEU A 311 25.01 11.65 -20.79
N PRO A 312 26.31 11.76 -20.47
CA PRO A 312 27.37 11.18 -21.28
C PRO A 312 27.03 9.72 -21.53
N ILE A 313 27.05 9.34 -22.80
CA ILE A 313 27.02 7.96 -23.20
C ILE A 313 28.30 7.38 -22.61
N THR A 314 28.23 6.79 -21.43
CA THR A 314 29.29 5.92 -20.95
C THR A 314 29.26 4.74 -21.89
N SER A 315 30.07 4.77 -22.95
CA SER A 315 30.24 3.63 -23.81
C SER A 315 30.79 2.50 -22.93
N PRO A 316 30.09 1.36 -22.82
CA PRO A 316 30.69 0.20 -22.21
C PRO A 316 31.65 -0.39 -23.26
N GLY A 317 32.93 -0.08 -23.13
CA GLY A 317 34.01 -0.77 -23.83
C GLY A 317 34.18 -0.38 -25.31
N GLY A 318 34.99 0.64 -25.55
CA GLY A 318 35.86 0.64 -26.71
C GLY A 318 37.18 -0.01 -26.30
N THR A 319 37.38 -1.27 -26.70
CA THR A 319 38.70 -1.83 -26.99
C THR A 319 38.88 -1.83 -28.48
#